data_AF-A0A7J9WXH8-F1
#
_entry.id   AF-A0A7J9WXH8-F1
#
_cell.length_a   1.000
_cell.length_b   1.000
_cell.length_c   1.000
_cell.angle_alpha   90.00
_cell.angle_beta   90.00
_cell.angle_gamma   90.00
#
_symmetry.space_group_name_H-M   'P 1'
#
loop_
_entity.id
_entity.type
_entity.pdbx_description
1 polymer ?
#
loop_
_entity_poly.entity_id
_entity_poly.type
_entity_poly.pdbx_seq_one_letter_code
_entity_poly.pdbx_strand_id
1 'polypeptide(L)'
;MIQALLIATLALAVLAWVAVPLRRGPKVDEPLPSLQLEEADARKRAALMGIVDIETERDTGKLSEGDFVALRSAYETQALIALREADALRDSTYDDDELEHEIAAIRERLRCPNCGAARRPGESCEQCGS
;
A
#
# COMPACT_ATOMS: atom_id res chain seq x y z
N MET A 1 -52.69 -4.72 -24.27
CA MET A 1 -51.46 -5.04 -25.03
C MET A 1 -50.31 -4.05 -24.76
N ILE A 2 -50.55 -2.74 -24.83
CA ILE A 2 -49.52 -1.71 -24.57
C ILE A 2 -48.92 -1.80 -23.15
N GLN A 3 -49.75 -2.02 -22.13
CA GLN A 3 -49.28 -2.19 -20.74
C GLN A 3 -48.33 -3.40 -20.58
N ALA A 4 -48.63 -4.52 -21.22
CA ALA A 4 -47.77 -5.71 -21.17
C ALA A 4 -46.42 -5.47 -21.85
N LEU A 5 -46.41 -4.72 -22.97
CA LEU A 5 -45.18 -4.30 -23.65
C LEU A 5 -44.33 -3.35 -22.79
N LEU A 6 -44.97 -2.41 -22.09
CA LEU A 6 -44.26 -1.50 -21.17
C LEU A 6 -43.63 -2.27 -19.99
N ILE A 7 -44.36 -3.21 -19.40
CA ILE A 7 -43.83 -4.03 -18.30
C ILE A 7 -42.67 -4.91 -18.79
N ALA A 8 -42.83 -5.56 -19.95
CA ALA A 8 -41.79 -6.44 -20.50
C ALA A 8 -40.51 -5.68 -20.86
N THR A 9 -40.62 -4.50 -21.46
CA THR A 9 -39.47 -3.66 -21.82
C THR A 9 -38.75 -3.14 -20.57
N LEU A 10 -39.49 -2.73 -19.54
CA LEU A 10 -38.91 -2.24 -18.28
C LEU A 10 -38.21 -3.38 -17.52
N ALA A 11 -38.82 -4.58 -17.48
CA ALA A 11 -38.18 -5.76 -16.92
C ALA A 11 -36.89 -6.12 -17.66
N LEU A 12 -36.89 -6.07 -18.99
CA LEU A 12 -35.70 -6.35 -19.80
C LEU A 12 -34.60 -5.30 -19.60
N ALA A 13 -34.96 -4.03 -19.43
CA ALA A 13 -34.03 -2.96 -19.13
C ALA A 13 -33.38 -3.15 -17.74
N VAL A 14 -34.14 -3.53 -16.73
CA VAL A 14 -33.61 -3.84 -15.39
C VAL A 14 -32.70 -5.05 -15.43
N LEU A 15 -33.09 -6.12 -16.13
CA LEU A 15 -32.25 -7.31 -16.31
C LEU A 15 -30.94 -6.97 -17.02
N ALA A 16 -30.99 -6.16 -18.08
CA ALA A 16 -29.80 -5.69 -18.77
C ALA A 16 -28.92 -4.84 -17.85
N TRP A 17 -29.51 -3.92 -17.06
CA TRP A 17 -28.78 -3.12 -16.08
C TRP A 17 -28.02 -4.00 -15.10
N VAL A 18 -28.62 -5.07 -14.59
CA VAL A 18 -27.98 -5.99 -13.64
C VAL A 18 -26.96 -6.91 -14.32
N ALA A 19 -27.23 -7.38 -15.54
CA ALA A 19 -26.35 -8.29 -16.27
C ALA A 19 -25.08 -7.61 -16.83
N VAL A 20 -25.17 -6.31 -17.16
CA VAL A 20 -24.05 -5.51 -17.68
C VAL A 20 -22.84 -5.43 -16.72
N PRO A 21 -22.98 -5.07 -15.42
CA PRO A 21 -21.87 -5.09 -14.47
C PRO A 21 -21.39 -6.51 -14.16
N LEU A 22 -22.24 -7.53 -14.30
CA LEU A 22 -21.81 -8.92 -14.09
C LEU A 22 -20.91 -9.43 -15.23
N ARG A 23 -21.09 -8.93 -16.46
CA ARG A 23 -20.22 -9.21 -17.61
C ARG A 23 -18.96 -8.35 -17.65
N ARG A 24 -19.05 -7.12 -17.12
CA ARG A 24 -17.89 -6.27 -16.86
C ARG A 24 -17.29 -6.74 -15.55
N GLY A 25 -16.55 -7.86 -15.57
CA GLY A 25 -15.85 -8.40 -14.40
C GLY A 25 -15.17 -7.28 -13.59
N PRO A 26 -15.03 -7.45 -12.27
CA PRO A 26 -14.65 -6.37 -11.36
C PRO A 26 -13.47 -5.61 -11.96
N LYS A 27 -13.69 -4.34 -12.28
CA LYS A 27 -12.60 -3.40 -12.48
C LYS A 27 -11.93 -3.28 -11.13
N VAL A 28 -11.04 -4.21 -10.84
CA VAL A 28 -10.05 -4.03 -9.79
C VAL A 28 -9.12 -2.97 -10.39
N ASP A 29 -9.52 -1.71 -10.25
CA ASP A 29 -8.69 -0.55 -10.59
C ASP A 29 -7.57 -0.38 -9.56
N GLU A 30 -7.49 -1.27 -8.56
CA GLU A 30 -6.29 -1.40 -7.74
C GLU A 30 -5.19 -2.10 -8.52
N PRO A 31 -4.02 -1.45 -8.70
CA PRO A 31 -2.89 -2.10 -9.31
C PRO A 31 -2.55 -3.36 -8.51
N LEU A 32 -2.38 -4.51 -9.16
CA LEU A 32 -2.00 -5.79 -8.52
C LEU A 32 -0.88 -5.65 -7.45
N PRO A 33 0.14 -4.78 -7.62
CA PRO A 33 1.10 -4.46 -6.57
C PRO A 33 0.49 -3.92 -5.25
N SER A 34 -0.60 -3.14 -5.27
CA SER A 34 -1.22 -2.59 -4.07
C SER A 34 -1.87 -3.68 -3.21
N LEU A 35 -2.59 -4.62 -3.84
CA LEU A 35 -3.21 -5.75 -3.15
C LEU A 35 -2.17 -6.70 -2.55
N GLN A 36 -1.09 -6.98 -3.31
CA GLN A 36 0.01 -7.81 -2.81
C GLN A 36 0.74 -7.12 -1.65
N LEU A 37 0.92 -5.80 -1.71
CA LEU A 37 1.55 -5.02 -0.66
C LEU A 37 0.68 -5.00 0.61
N GLU A 38 -0.63 -4.83 0.47
CA GLU A 38 -1.56 -4.84 1.60
C GLU A 38 -1.58 -6.21 2.29
N GLU A 39 -1.59 -7.28 1.51
CA GLU A 39 -1.53 -8.65 1.99
C GLU A 39 -0.19 -8.94 2.71
N ALA A 40 0.95 -8.50 2.16
CA ALA A 40 2.25 -8.61 2.82
C ALA A 40 2.29 -7.82 4.15
N ASP A 41 1.76 -6.59 4.15
CA ASP A 41 1.64 -5.78 5.37
C ASP A 41 0.67 -6.42 6.40
N ALA A 42 -0.40 -7.08 5.95
CA ALA A 42 -1.32 -7.82 6.83
C ALA A 42 -0.62 -9.01 7.50
N ARG A 43 0.15 -9.81 6.74
CA ARG A 43 0.96 -10.91 7.30
C ARG A 43 1.99 -10.41 8.31
N LYS A 44 2.66 -9.30 8.02
CA LYS A 44 3.58 -8.66 8.96
C LYS A 44 2.87 -8.30 10.27
N ARG A 45 1.71 -7.63 10.19
CA ARG A 45 0.93 -7.24 11.38
C ARG A 45 0.49 -8.46 12.18
N ALA A 46 0.03 -9.52 11.52
CA ALA A 46 -0.37 -10.76 12.18
C ALA A 46 0.79 -11.42 12.93
N ALA A 47 1.98 -11.51 12.32
CA ALA A 47 3.16 -12.07 12.97
C ALA A 47 3.60 -11.24 14.20
N LEU A 48 3.58 -9.91 14.09
CA LEU A 48 3.92 -9.02 15.21
C LEU A 48 2.89 -9.10 16.35
N MET A 49 1.60 -9.17 16.04
CA MET A 49 0.57 -9.40 17.06
C MET A 49 0.76 -10.76 17.73
N GLY A 50 1.12 -11.80 16.98
CA GLY A 50 1.45 -13.11 17.53
C GLY A 50 2.58 -13.07 18.55
N ILE A 51 3.62 -12.25 18.32
CA ILE A 51 4.70 -12.04 19.30
C ILE A 51 4.16 -11.43 20.61
N VAL A 52 3.34 -10.39 20.50
CA VAL A 52 2.75 -9.71 21.68
C VAL A 52 1.85 -10.67 22.46
N ASP A 53 1.08 -11.51 21.77
CA ASP A 53 0.21 -12.49 22.41
C ASP A 53 1.02 -13.54 23.18
N ILE A 54 2.06 -14.13 22.58
CA ILE A 54 2.89 -15.13 23.28
C ILE A 54 3.71 -14.51 24.43
N GLU A 55 4.10 -13.23 24.33
CA GLU A 55 4.72 -12.50 25.45
C GLU A 55 3.74 -12.37 26.61
N THR A 56 2.48 -12.03 26.31
CA THR A 56 1.41 -11.95 27.32
C THR A 56 1.12 -13.33 27.95
N GLU A 57 1.16 -14.40 27.17
CA GLU A 57 0.98 -15.77 27.67
C GLU A 57 2.14 -16.22 28.57
N ARG A 58 3.39 -15.88 28.22
CA ARG A 58 4.55 -16.11 29.08
C ARG A 58 4.43 -15.33 30.39
N ASP A 59 4.08 -14.05 30.33
CA ASP A 59 3.98 -13.19 31.50
C ASP A 59 2.85 -13.63 32.46
N THR A 60 1.80 -14.26 31.93
CA THR A 60 0.73 -14.89 32.71
C THR A 60 1.07 -16.31 33.18
N GLY A 61 2.25 -16.83 32.84
CA GLY A 61 2.73 -18.16 33.23
C GLY A 61 2.09 -19.34 32.48
N LYS A 62 1.36 -19.06 31.39
CA LYS A 62 0.73 -20.09 30.55
C LYS A 62 1.70 -20.75 29.56
N LEU A 63 2.80 -20.06 29.26
CA LEU A 63 3.80 -20.49 28.29
C LEU A 63 5.15 -20.71 28.97
N SER A 64 5.82 -21.83 28.65
CA SER A 64 7.16 -22.11 29.15
C SER A 64 8.21 -21.27 28.40
N GLU A 65 9.36 -21.02 29.02
CA GLU A 65 10.44 -20.24 28.37
C GLU A 65 10.95 -20.92 27.09
N GLY A 66 11.04 -22.27 27.08
CA GLY A 66 11.47 -23.02 25.90
C GLY A 66 10.50 -22.89 24.72
N ASP A 67 9.19 -22.98 25.00
CA ASP A 67 8.15 -22.83 23.99
C ASP A 67 8.06 -21.37 23.50
N PHE A 68 8.23 -20.41 24.41
CA PHE A 68 8.29 -18.99 24.08
C PHE A 68 9.40 -18.68 23.09
N VAL A 69 10.63 -19.13 23.35
CA VAL A 69 11.77 -18.89 22.45
C VAL A 69 11.53 -19.50 21.07
N ALA A 70 11.00 -20.72 21.02
CA ALA A 70 10.68 -21.40 19.76
C ALA A 70 9.62 -20.63 18.95
N LEU A 71 8.48 -20.29 19.57
CA LEU A 71 7.40 -19.56 18.92
C LEU A 71 7.82 -18.15 18.49
N ARG A 72 8.55 -17.44 19.35
CA ARG A 72 9.07 -16.11 19.04
C ARG A 72 9.96 -16.13 17.81
N SER A 73 10.88 -17.09 17.72
CA SER A 73 11.78 -17.22 16.56
C SER A 73 11.02 -17.48 15.25
N ALA A 74 9.92 -18.24 15.32
CA ALA A 74 9.07 -18.53 14.17
C ALA A 74 8.32 -17.27 13.70
N TYR A 75 7.70 -16.53 14.63
CA TYR A 75 7.00 -15.28 14.29
C TYR A 75 7.95 -14.19 13.81
N GLU A 76 9.13 -14.05 14.40
CA GLU A 76 10.17 -13.12 13.92
C GLU A 76 10.58 -13.44 12.48
N THR A 77 10.77 -14.73 12.17
CA THR A 77 11.07 -15.17 10.80
C THR A 77 9.93 -14.83 9.82
N GLN A 78 8.67 -15.07 10.21
CA GLN A 78 7.50 -14.74 9.39
C GLN A 78 7.38 -13.23 9.17
N ALA A 79 7.57 -12.42 10.21
CA ALA A 79 7.54 -10.96 10.11
C ALA A 79 8.63 -10.45 9.17
N LEU A 80 9.84 -11.02 9.26
CA LEU A 80 10.98 -10.62 8.45
C LEU A 80 10.82 -10.99 6.97
N ILE A 81 10.20 -12.14 6.67
CA ILE A 81 9.82 -12.51 5.30
C ILE A 81 8.79 -11.54 4.74
N ALA A 82 7.71 -11.27 5.50
CA ALA A 82 6.65 -10.36 5.07
C ALA A 82 7.16 -8.92 4.85
N LEU A 83 8.09 -8.46 5.69
CA LEU A 83 8.77 -7.15 5.52
C LEU A 83 9.54 -7.08 4.20
N ARG A 84 10.36 -8.09 3.89
CA ARG A 84 11.15 -8.12 2.64
C ARG A 84 10.26 -8.14 1.40
N GLU A 85 9.15 -8.86 1.45
CA GLU A 85 8.18 -8.90 0.35
C GLU A 85 7.49 -7.55 0.17
N ALA A 86 7.08 -6.90 1.26
CA ALA A 86 6.50 -5.56 1.21
C ALA A 86 7.49 -4.53 0.65
N ASP A 87 8.76 -4.58 1.04
CA ASP A 87 9.79 -3.67 0.53
C ASP A 87 10.06 -3.92 -0.97
N ALA A 88 10.16 -5.17 -1.41
CA ALA A 88 10.31 -5.50 -2.83
C ALA A 88 9.10 -5.04 -3.68
N LEU A 89 7.89 -5.11 -3.13
CA LEU A 89 6.68 -4.62 -3.79
C LEU A 89 6.64 -3.09 -3.85
N ARG A 90 7.11 -2.40 -2.82
CA ARG A 90 7.25 -0.93 -2.83
C ARG A 90 8.27 -0.51 -3.88
N ASP A 91 9.46 -1.10 -3.87
CA ASP A 91 10.53 -0.77 -4.83
C ASP A 91 10.09 -1.04 -6.28
N SER A 92 9.30 -2.10 -6.52
CA SER A 92 8.80 -2.41 -7.87
C SER A 92 7.61 -1.55 -8.33
N THR A 93 6.98 -0.81 -7.43
CA THR A 93 5.85 0.08 -7.76
C THR A 93 6.34 1.43 -8.30
N TYR A 94 7.56 1.85 -7.96
CA TYR A 94 8.14 3.10 -8.45
C TYR A 94 9.04 2.81 -9.65
N ASP A 95 8.79 3.49 -10.77
CA ASP A 95 9.79 3.59 -11.84
C ASP A 95 10.87 4.56 -11.34
N ASP A 96 12.04 4.01 -11.00
CA ASP A 96 13.17 4.76 -10.43
C ASP A 96 13.57 5.94 -11.35
N ASP A 97 13.44 5.76 -12.67
CA ASP A 97 13.73 6.80 -13.67
C ASP A 97 12.70 7.94 -13.63
N GLU A 98 11.40 7.62 -13.47
CA GLU A 98 10.34 8.63 -13.34
C GLU A 98 10.48 9.41 -12.03
N LEU A 99 10.78 8.69 -10.93
CA LEU A 99 10.99 9.29 -9.61
C LEU A 99 12.21 10.22 -9.60
N GLU A 100 13.35 9.78 -10.16
CA GLU A 100 14.56 10.62 -10.26
C GLU A 100 14.33 11.83 -11.18
N HIS A 101 13.52 11.69 -12.23
CA HIS A 101 13.14 12.83 -13.07
C HIS A 101 12.34 13.88 -12.28
N GLU A 102 11.34 13.46 -11.50
CA GLU A 102 10.56 14.36 -10.64
C GLU A 102 11.43 15.02 -9.56
N ILE A 103 12.30 14.24 -8.90
CA ILE A 103 13.24 14.74 -7.89
C ILE A 103 14.19 15.77 -8.50
N ALA A 104 14.73 15.51 -9.70
CA ALA A 104 15.59 16.44 -10.42
C ALA A 104 14.86 17.76 -10.74
N ALA A 105 13.60 17.69 -11.19
CA ALA A 105 12.79 18.86 -11.46
C ALA A 105 12.52 19.68 -10.19
N ILE A 106 12.27 19.03 -9.05
CA ILE A 106 12.11 19.72 -7.76
C ILE A 106 13.44 20.33 -7.30
N ARG A 107 14.56 19.59 -7.39
CA ARG A 107 15.89 20.10 -7.04
C ARG A 107 16.26 21.34 -7.83
N GLU A 108 15.90 21.39 -9.12
CA GLU A 108 16.14 22.56 -9.95
C GLU A 108 15.31 23.77 -9.51
N ARG A 109 14.04 23.56 -9.14
CA ARG A 109 13.19 24.62 -8.55
C ARG A 109 13.71 25.15 -7.22
N LEU A 110 14.46 24.33 -6.49
CA LEU A 110 15.10 24.69 -5.23
C LEU A 110 16.45 25.39 -5.44
N ARG A 111 16.93 25.59 -6.66
CA ARG A 111 18.17 26.35 -6.89
C ARG A 111 17.93 27.85 -6.86
N CYS A 112 18.87 28.57 -6.26
CA CYS A 112 18.92 30.02 -6.32
C CYS A 112 19.21 30.48 -7.76
N PRO A 113 18.41 31.39 -8.34
CA PRO A 113 18.64 31.88 -9.72
C PRO A 113 19.90 32.76 -9.84
N ASN A 114 20.45 33.27 -8.73
CA ASN A 114 21.60 34.17 -8.74
C ASN A 114 22.94 33.42 -8.61
N CYS A 115 23.02 32.43 -7.72
CA CYS A 115 24.28 31.72 -7.44
C CYS A 115 24.22 30.20 -7.63
N GLY A 116 23.05 29.62 -7.95
CA GLY A 116 22.89 28.18 -8.18
C GLY A 116 22.91 27.28 -6.94
N ALA A 117 23.11 27.86 -5.75
CA ALA A 117 23.06 27.14 -4.47
C ALA A 117 21.64 26.66 -4.14
N ALA A 118 21.53 25.61 -3.33
CA ALA A 118 20.23 25.16 -2.81
C ALA A 118 19.61 26.27 -1.94
N ARG A 119 18.32 26.53 -2.14
CA ARG A 119 17.53 27.57 -1.48
C ARG A 119 16.22 26.97 -0.99
N ARG A 120 15.82 27.33 0.23
CA ARG A 120 14.48 27.05 0.73
C ARG A 120 13.45 27.98 0.07
N PRO A 121 12.33 27.47 -0.45
CA PRO A 121 11.29 28.32 -1.03
C PRO A 121 10.79 29.35 -0.02
N GLY A 122 10.70 30.61 -0.42
CA GLY A 122 10.18 31.69 0.43
C GLY A 122 11.19 32.35 1.37
N GLU A 123 12.42 31.83 1.49
CA GLU A 123 13.50 32.44 2.29
C GLU A 123 14.59 33.03 1.39
N SER A 124 15.34 34.03 1.85
CA SER A 124 16.53 34.53 1.14
C SER A 124 17.63 33.47 1.07
N CYS A 125 18.35 33.40 -0.03
CA CYS A 125 19.47 32.47 -0.23
C CYS A 125 20.61 32.78 0.75
N GLU A 126 20.96 31.79 1.58
CA GLU A 126 22.02 31.91 2.59
C GLU A 126 23.41 32.15 2.00
N GLN A 127 23.63 31.75 0.74
CA GLN A 127 24.93 31.84 0.06
C GLN A 127 25.22 33.22 -0.53
N CYS A 128 24.20 33.92 -1.06
CA CYS A 128 24.37 35.17 -1.80
C CYS A 128 23.40 36.29 -1.39
N GLY A 129 22.50 36.04 -0.44
CA GLY A 129 21.59 37.04 0.14
C GLY A 129 20.35 37.40 -0.68
N SER A 130 20.12 36.75 -1.83
CA SER A 130 18.96 37.00 -2.73
C SER A 130 17.76 36.11 -2.47
#